data_AF-A0A7R9Z3X6-F1
#
_entry.id   AF-A0A7R9Z3X6-F1
#
_cell.length_a   1.000
_cell.length_b   1.000
_cell.length_c   1.000
_cell.angle_alpha   90.00
_cell.angle_beta   90.00
_cell.angle_gamma   90.00
#
_symmetry.space_group_name_H-M   'P 1'
#
loop_
_entity.id
_entity.type
_entity.pdbx_description
1 polymer ?
#
loop_
_entity_poly.entity_id
_entity_poly.type
_entity_poly.pdbx_seq_one_letter_code
_entity_poly.pdbx_strand_id
1 'polypeptide(L)'
;RADEHFIQLGLVASFVTAFLATPFLGRKIALDEEFREKYIPKAYDFTLEKPDHAWTREELHEQFVQVQRELHERAIRGEFSPEKLDEMRRHFAGVDPKDDPHGWGQLHPGVDEDEDLEDD
;
A
#
# COMPACT_ATOMS: atom_id res chain seq x y z
N ARG A 1 -23.17 41.30 -21.33
CA ARG A 1 -24.00 40.07 -21.42
C ARG A 1 -23.49 39.12 -22.49
N ALA A 2 -23.35 39.52 -23.77
CA ALA A 2 -22.84 38.62 -24.81
C ALA A 2 -21.39 38.13 -24.53
N ASP A 3 -20.51 39.02 -24.07
CA ASP A 3 -19.11 38.69 -23.78
C ASP A 3 -18.96 37.71 -22.60
N GLU A 4 -19.88 37.80 -21.63
CA GLU A 4 -19.90 36.96 -20.43
C GLU A 4 -20.27 35.51 -20.77
N HIS A 5 -21.22 35.31 -21.69
CA HIS A 5 -21.55 33.99 -22.23
C HIS A 5 -20.42 33.42 -23.10
N PHE A 6 -19.68 34.26 -23.82
CA PHE A 6 -18.53 33.84 -24.62
C PHE A 6 -17.38 33.34 -23.74
N ILE A 7 -17.10 34.05 -22.64
CA ILE A 7 -16.10 33.65 -21.65
C ILE A 7 -16.51 32.35 -20.95
N GLN A 8 -17.78 32.21 -20.55
CA GLN A 8 -18.30 30.97 -19.95
C GLN A 8 -18.17 29.79 -20.91
N LEU A 9 -18.49 29.97 -22.19
CA LEU A 9 -18.38 28.92 -23.19
C LEU A 9 -16.91 28.52 -23.42
N GLY A 10 -15.99 29.48 -23.47
CA GLY A 10 -14.56 29.21 -23.56
C GLY A 10 -14.04 28.44 -22.34
N LEU A 11 -14.49 28.83 -21.14
CA LEU A 11 -14.12 28.16 -19.89
C LEU A 11 -14.60 26.70 -19.90
N VAL A 12 -15.88 26.48 -20.18
CA VAL A 12 -16.47 25.12 -20.25
C VAL A 12 -15.79 24.29 -21.32
N ALA A 13 -15.55 24.85 -22.51
CA ALA A 13 -14.84 24.15 -23.58
C ALA A 13 -13.44 23.72 -23.14
N SER A 14 -12.69 24.60 -22.45
CA SER A 14 -11.35 24.26 -21.95
C SER A 14 -11.38 23.11 -20.93
N PHE A 15 -12.36 23.09 -20.03
CA PHE A 15 -12.52 22.00 -19.06
C PHE A 15 -12.91 20.68 -19.73
N VAL A 16 -13.81 20.72 -20.71
CA VAL A 16 -14.22 19.53 -21.46
C VAL A 16 -13.04 18.98 -22.26
N THR A 17 -12.30 19.83 -22.96
CA THR A 17 -11.10 19.41 -23.70
C THR A 17 -10.03 18.84 -22.78
N ALA A 18 -9.79 19.48 -21.63
CA ALA A 18 -8.85 18.96 -20.63
C ALA A 18 -9.30 17.58 -20.12
N PHE A 19 -10.57 17.44 -19.71
CA PHE A 19 -11.14 16.19 -19.24
C PHE A 19 -11.03 15.05 -20.27
N LEU A 20 -11.30 15.34 -21.54
CA LEU A 20 -11.16 14.35 -22.62
C LEU A 20 -9.70 14.01 -22.92
N ALA A 21 -8.77 14.95 -22.76
CA ALA A 21 -7.34 14.72 -22.97
C ALA A 21 -6.65 14.00 -21.79
N THR A 22 -7.14 14.19 -20.56
CA THR A 22 -6.59 13.61 -19.33
C THR A 22 -6.37 12.09 -19.41
N PRO A 23 -7.32 11.23 -19.86
CA PRO A 23 -7.08 9.78 -19.90
C PRO A 23 -5.96 9.40 -20.88
N PHE A 24 -5.80 10.12 -21.99
CA PHE A 24 -4.73 9.85 -22.95
C PHE A 24 -3.37 10.28 -22.40
N LEU A 25 -3.29 11.45 -21.78
CA LEU A 25 -2.08 11.93 -21.12
C LEU A 25 -1.69 11.00 -19.96
N GLY A 26 -2.65 10.62 -19.10
CA GLY A 26 -2.41 9.70 -17.99
C GLY A 26 -1.91 8.33 -18.44
N ARG A 27 -2.53 7.77 -19.49
CA ARG A 27 -2.04 6.50 -20.10
C ARG A 27 -0.62 6.64 -20.63
N LYS A 28 -0.29 7.76 -21.27
CA LYS A 28 1.05 8.00 -21.78
C LYS A 28 2.06 8.09 -20.64
N ILE A 29 1.75 8.83 -19.58
CA ILE A 29 2.60 8.97 -18.39
C ILE A 29 2.86 7.61 -17.70
N ALA A 30 1.85 6.73 -17.65
CA ALA A 30 1.99 5.44 -17.00
C ALA A 30 2.80 4.40 -17.80
N LEU A 31 2.77 4.48 -19.13
CA LEU A 31 3.33 3.45 -20.01
C LEU A 31 4.64 3.85 -20.70
N ASP A 32 4.86 5.15 -20.93
CA ASP A 32 5.98 5.69 -21.70
C ASP A 32 6.98 6.36 -20.74
N GLU A 33 8.03 5.61 -20.38
CA GLU A 33 9.06 6.06 -19.44
C GLU A 33 9.87 7.24 -20.00
N GLU A 34 10.15 7.27 -21.31
CA GLU A 34 10.86 8.37 -21.96
C GLU A 34 10.06 9.68 -21.93
N PHE A 35 8.75 9.59 -22.15
CA PHE A 35 7.87 10.76 -22.06
C PHE A 35 7.77 11.28 -20.63
N ARG A 36 7.70 10.37 -19.65
CA ARG A 36 7.66 10.73 -18.23
C ARG A 36 8.94 11.45 -17.81
N GLU A 37 10.10 10.90 -18.14
CA GLU A 37 11.39 11.49 -17.76
C GLU A 37 11.65 12.85 -18.43
N LYS A 38 11.20 13.02 -19.68
CA LYS A 38 11.44 14.25 -20.45
C LYS A 38 10.51 15.40 -20.10
N TYR A 39 9.25 15.12 -19.76
CA TYR A 39 8.22 16.16 -19.63
C TYR A 39 7.60 16.28 -18.24
N ILE A 40 7.77 15.29 -17.37
CA ILE A 40 7.23 15.34 -16.00
C ILE A 40 8.34 15.68 -15.00
N PRO A 41 8.21 16.78 -14.23
CA PRO A 41 9.15 17.07 -13.17
C PRO A 41 9.07 15.98 -12.09
N LYS A 42 10.24 15.57 -11.57
CA LYS A 42 10.35 14.49 -10.56
C LYS A 42 9.49 14.70 -9.30
N ALA A 43 9.21 15.94 -8.92
CA ALA A 43 8.33 16.25 -7.78
C ALA A 43 6.84 15.88 -8.00
N TYR A 44 6.43 15.67 -9.25
CA TYR A 44 5.08 15.28 -9.64
C TYR A 44 5.02 13.86 -10.23
N ASP A 45 6.14 13.14 -10.22
CA ASP A 45 6.21 11.74 -10.62
C ASP A 45 5.99 10.85 -9.39
N PHE A 46 4.77 10.32 -9.25
CA PHE A 46 4.39 9.38 -8.19
C PHE A 46 4.42 7.93 -8.68
N THR A 47 4.99 7.67 -9.86
CA THR A 47 5.13 6.29 -10.34
C THR A 47 6.17 5.57 -9.50
N LEU A 48 5.83 4.39 -9.01
CA LEU A 48 6.78 3.53 -8.31
C LEU A 48 7.75 2.96 -9.34
N GLU A 49 9.05 3.07 -9.08
CA GLU A 49 10.06 2.39 -9.87
C GLU A 49 9.75 0.88 -9.85
N LYS A 50 9.66 0.27 -11.03
CA LYS A 50 9.51 -1.18 -11.10
C LYS A 50 10.79 -1.78 -10.54
N PRO A 51 10.72 -2.77 -9.65
CA PRO A 51 11.91 -3.44 -9.17
C PRO A 51 12.67 -4.04 -10.37
N ASP A 52 14.00 -3.87 -10.38
CA ASP A 52 14.89 -4.33 -11.47
C ASP A 52 14.66 -5.80 -11.85
N HIS A 53 14.23 -6.60 -10.87
CA HIS A 53 13.85 -8.00 -11.03
C HIS A 53 12.43 -8.18 -10.49
N ALA A 54 11.43 -7.78 -11.27
CA ALA A 54 10.06 -8.21 -11.03
C ALA A 54 10.03 -9.73 -11.17
N TRP A 55 9.91 -10.45 -10.04
CA TRP A 55 9.80 -11.90 -10.05
C TRP A 55 8.69 -12.34 -10.99
N THR A 56 8.94 -13.41 -11.74
CA THR A 56 7.86 -14.05 -12.47
C THR A 56 6.83 -14.61 -11.48
N ARG A 57 5.59 -14.79 -11.92
CA ARG A 57 4.54 -15.37 -11.08
C ARG A 57 4.95 -16.74 -10.52
N GLU A 58 5.73 -17.50 -11.29
CA GLU A 58 6.25 -18.81 -10.91
C GLU A 58 7.30 -18.70 -9.80
N GLU A 59 8.30 -17.82 -9.97
CA GLU A 59 9.33 -17.55 -8.94
C GLU A 59 8.71 -17.05 -7.63
N LEU A 60 7.70 -16.17 -7.71
CA LEU A 60 6.99 -15.68 -6.53
C LEU A 60 6.25 -16.81 -5.80
N HIS A 61 5.65 -17.73 -6.56
CA HIS A 61 4.95 -18.88 -5.98
C HIS A 61 5.91 -19.83 -5.28
N GLU A 62 7.06 -20.12 -5.89
CA GLU A 62 8.10 -20.96 -5.29
C GLU A 62 8.62 -20.37 -3.97
N GLN A 63 8.89 -19.07 -3.95
CA GLN A 63 9.28 -18.39 -2.70
C GLN A 63 8.19 -18.45 -1.63
N PHE A 64 6.93 -18.28 -2.02
CA PHE A 64 5.83 -18.35 -1.06
C PHE A 64 5.72 -19.75 -0.42
N VAL A 65 5.85 -20.80 -1.22
CA VAL A 65 5.85 -22.19 -0.73
C VAL A 65 7.05 -22.45 0.18
N GLN A 66 8.22 -21.90 -0.14
CA GLN A 66 9.41 -22.00 0.70
C GLN A 66 9.20 -21.33 2.06
N VAL A 67 8.68 -20.09 2.08
CA VAL A 67 8.37 -19.36 3.31
C VAL A 67 7.34 -20.10 4.15
N GLN A 68 6.30 -20.66 3.52
CA GLN A 68 5.28 -21.44 4.23
C GLN A 68 5.89 -22.67 4.93
N ARG A 69 6.78 -23.39 4.25
CA ARG A 69 7.48 -24.55 4.84
C ARG A 69 8.38 -24.13 6.00
N GLU A 70 9.15 -23.07 5.82
CA GLU A 70 10.02 -22.55 6.87
C GLU A 70 9.22 -22.12 8.11
N LEU A 71 8.12 -21.38 7.92
CA LEU A 71 7.22 -20.99 9.01
C LEU A 71 6.64 -22.21 9.74
N HIS A 72 6.23 -23.22 8.98
CA HIS A 72 5.72 -24.46 9.57
C HIS A 72 6.78 -25.19 10.41
N GLU A 73 8.01 -25.30 9.90
CA GLU A 73 9.13 -25.90 10.63
C GLU A 73 9.52 -25.09 11.88
N ARG A 74 9.48 -23.75 11.79
CA ARG A 74 9.70 -22.85 12.93
C ARG A 74 8.61 -22.99 13.99
N ALA A 75 7.36 -23.19 13.57
CA ALA A 75 6.25 -23.47 14.47
C ALA A 75 6.41 -24.80 15.19
N ILE A 76 6.78 -25.88 14.48
CA ILE A 76 7.05 -27.18 15.09
C ILE A 76 8.21 -27.09 16.10
N ARG A 77 9.24 -26.29 15.82
CA ARG A 77 10.36 -26.03 16.74
C ARG A 77 9.99 -25.18 17.96
N GLY A 78 8.75 -24.68 18.04
CA GLY A 78 8.33 -23.81 19.12
C GLY A 78 9.07 -22.47 19.11
N GLU A 79 9.40 -21.94 17.93
CA GLU A 79 9.92 -20.57 17.81
C GLU A 79 8.85 -19.50 18.05
N PHE A 80 7.57 -19.88 17.98
CA PHE A 80 6.42 -19.00 18.26
C PHE A 80 5.80 -19.24 19.64
N SER A 81 6.60 -19.68 20.63
CA SER A 81 6.11 -19.72 22.01
C SER A 81 5.85 -18.29 22.51
N PRO A 82 4.88 -18.07 23.42
CA PRO A 82 4.54 -16.74 23.90
C PRO A 82 5.76 -15.95 24.43
N GLU A 83 6.69 -16.64 25.08
CA GLU A 83 7.89 -16.05 25.66
C GLU A 83 8.86 -15.52 24.59
N LYS A 84 9.04 -16.27 23.49
CA LYS A 84 9.91 -15.87 22.37
C LYS A 84 9.27 -14.80 21.50
N LEU A 85 7.94 -14.84 21.37
CA LEU A 85 7.18 -13.79 20.69
C LEU A 85 7.29 -12.47 21.43
N ASP A 86 7.26 -12.50 22.76
CA ASP A 86 7.49 -11.32 23.60
C ASP A 86 8.94 -10.80 23.46
N GLU A 87 9.93 -11.69 23.39
CA GLU A 87 11.34 -11.31 23.13
C GLU A 87 11.56 -10.72 21.72
N MET A 88 10.84 -11.22 20.71
CA MET A 88 10.86 -10.68 19.34
C MET A 88 10.07 -9.37 19.20
N ARG A 89 9.28 -9.00 20.21
CA ARG A 89 8.53 -7.77 20.22
C ARG A 89 9.50 -6.60 20.29
N ARG A 90 9.36 -5.66 19.36
CA ARG A 90 10.16 -4.44 19.40
C ARG A 90 9.57 -3.54 20.49
N HIS A 91 10.23 -3.43 21.64
CA HIS A 91 9.87 -2.46 22.67
C HIS A 91 10.19 -1.04 22.19
N PHE A 92 9.28 -0.46 21.40
CA PHE A 92 9.28 0.95 21.09
C PHE A 92 8.33 1.67 22.04
N ALA A 93 8.73 2.86 22.53
CA ALA A 93 7.88 3.69 23.36
C ALA A 93 6.56 4.00 22.62
N GLY A 94 5.42 3.63 23.21
CA GLY A 94 4.08 3.89 22.67
C GLY A 94 3.49 2.82 21.74
N VAL A 95 4.13 1.64 21.63
CA VAL A 95 3.65 0.51 20.79
C VAL A 95 3.52 -0.78 21.59
N ASP A 96 3.80 -0.72 22.89
CA ASP A 96 3.55 -1.83 23.82
C ASP A 96 2.05 -1.84 24.13
N PRO A 97 1.29 -2.92 23.82
CA PRO A 97 -0.15 -2.94 24.05
C PRO A 97 -0.55 -2.74 25.51
N LYS A 98 0.35 -3.01 26.46
CA LYS A 98 0.08 -2.71 27.88
C LYS A 98 0.00 -1.21 28.16
N ASP A 99 0.71 -0.42 27.36
CA ASP A 99 0.83 1.04 27.49
C ASP A 99 0.28 1.79 26.26
N ASP A 100 -0.45 1.11 25.36
CA ASP A 100 -1.04 1.69 24.16
C ASP A 100 -2.50 2.08 24.42
N PRO A 101 -2.80 3.37 24.62
CA PRO A 101 -4.16 3.83 24.90
C PRO A 101 -5.11 3.67 23.71
N HIS A 102 -4.62 3.29 22.53
CA HIS A 102 -5.37 3.22 21.29
C HIS A 102 -5.44 1.78 20.72
N GLY A 103 -4.78 0.81 21.36
CA GLY A 103 -4.88 -0.61 20.99
C GLY A 103 -4.22 -0.98 19.65
N TRP A 104 -3.37 -0.11 19.07
CA TRP A 104 -2.61 -0.43 17.85
C TRP A 104 -1.60 -1.57 18.06
N GLY A 105 -1.14 -1.76 19.29
CA GLY A 105 -0.26 -2.85 19.68
C GLY A 105 -0.96 -4.21 19.84
N GLN A 106 -2.31 -4.25 19.84
CA GLN A 106 -3.08 -5.49 19.95
C GLN A 106 -3.05 -6.25 18.62
N LEU A 107 -2.89 -7.57 18.68
CA LEU A 107 -2.82 -8.43 17.49
C LEU A 107 -4.14 -8.42 16.70
N HIS A 108 -5.26 -8.20 17.39
CA HIS A 108 -6.58 -8.01 16.81
C HIS A 108 -7.14 -6.66 17.27
N PRO A 109 -7.34 -5.68 16.37
CA PRO A 109 -8.03 -4.46 16.71
C PRO A 109 -9.51 -4.78 16.99
N GLY A 110 -9.88 -4.84 18.27
CA GLY A 110 -11.27 -4.95 18.73
C GLY A 110 -11.68 -6.24 19.45
N VAL A 111 -10.74 -7.04 19.97
CA VAL A 111 -11.05 -8.13 20.92
C VAL A 111 -10.39 -7.76 22.25
N ASP A 112 -11.21 -7.50 23.27
CA ASP A 112 -10.71 -7.23 24.62
C ASP A 112 -10.02 -8.49 25.17
N GLU A 113 -8.87 -8.33 25.84
CA GLU A 113 -8.09 -9.47 26.39
C GLU A 113 -8.87 -10.32 27.42
N ASP A 114 -10.04 -9.83 27.85
CA ASP A 114 -10.92 -10.42 28.86
C ASP A 114 -12.14 -11.14 28.24
N GLU A 115 -12.36 -11.05 26.93
CA GLU A 115 -13.40 -11.79 26.24
C GLU A 115 -12.88 -13.19 25.91
N ASP A 116 -13.16 -14.15 26.81
CA ASP A 116 -13.12 -15.57 26.48
C ASP A 116 -13.92 -15.76 25.18
N LEU A 117 -13.24 -16.15 24.10
CA LEU A 117 -13.86 -16.53 22.83
C LEU A 117 -14.88 -17.64 23.13
N GLU A 118 -16.16 -17.28 23.29
CA GLU A 118 -17.25 -18.23 23.25
C GLU A 118 -17.30 -18.77 21.81
N ASP A 119 -16.72 -19.95 21.62
CA ASP A 119 -16.86 -20.76 20.41
C ASP A 119 -18.36 -21.00 20.14
N ASP A 120 -18.90 -20.36 19.10
CA ASP A 120 -20.20 -20.66 18.49
C ASP A 120 -20.00 -21.09 17.02
#